data_AF-A0A967U3Y7-F1
#
_entry.id   AF-A0A967U3Y7-F1
#
_cell.length_a   1.000
_cell.length_b   1.000
_cell.length_c   1.000
_cell.angle_alpha   90.00
_cell.angle_beta   90.00
_cell.angle_gamma   90.00
#
_symmetry.space_group_name_H-M   'P 1'
#
loop_
_entity.id
_entity.type
_entity.pdbx_description
1 polymer ?
#
loop_
_entity_poly.entity_id
_entity_poly.type
_entity_poly.pdbx_seq_one_letter_code
_entity_poly.pdbx_strand_id
1 'polypeptide(L)' 'MGLATSYSIIKNHGGDITVESEVGKGAKFYIYLPASEEQDVPSDNNYGRMIVKGRGSILIMDDDIAVNILLEKLLKKIRI' A
#
# COMPACT_ATOMS: atom_id res chain seq x y z
N MET A 1 -2.35 17.42 -1.70
CA MET A 1 -1.11 16.78 -2.19
C MET A 1 -1.21 15.27 -2.40
N GLY A 2 -2.26 14.58 -1.93
CA GLY A 2 -2.36 13.12 -2.04
C GLY A 2 -2.45 12.57 -3.48
N LEU A 3 -3.14 13.26 -4.40
CA LEU A 3 -3.40 12.72 -5.74
C LEU A 3 -2.11 12.48 -6.56
N ALA A 4 -1.14 13.40 -6.47
CA ALA A 4 0.14 13.25 -7.16
C ALA A 4 0.95 12.06 -6.60
N THR A 5 0.89 11.85 -5.28
CA THR A 5 1.50 10.69 -4.61
C THR A 5 0.81 9.40 -5.04
N SER A 6 -0.53 9.34 -5.01
CA SER A 6 -1.31 8.19 -5.47
C SER A 6 -1.01 7.87 -6.94
N TYR A 7 -0.98 8.89 -7.81
CA TYR A 7 -0.63 8.72 -9.22
C TYR A 7 0.76 8.10 -9.39
N SER A 8 1.77 8.63 -8.69
CA SER A 8 3.14 8.12 -8.75
C SER A 8 3.23 6.68 -8.25
N ILE A 9 2.56 6.34 -7.15
CA ILE A 9 2.54 4.97 -6.60
C ILE A 9 1.92 4.02 -7.63
N ILE A 10 0.75 4.34 -8.16
CA ILE A 10 0.02 3.48 -9.10
C ILE A 10 0.84 3.27 -10.38
N LYS A 11 1.44 4.34 -10.93
CA LYS A 11 2.30 4.25 -12.11
C LYS A 11 3.56 3.41 -11.85
N ASN A 12 4.18 3.55 -10.69
CA ASN A 12 5.35 2.74 -10.31
C ASN A 12 5.02 1.25 -10.18
N HIS A 13 3.76 0.88 -9.97
CA HIS A 13 3.28 -0.51 -9.96
C HIS A 13 2.73 -0.97 -11.33
N GLY A 14 3.01 -0.23 -12.41
CA GLY A 14 2.53 -0.56 -13.76
C GLY A 14 1.03 -0.38 -13.97
N GLY A 15 0.36 0.34 -13.06
CA GLY A 15 -1.07 0.63 -13.12
C GLY A 15 -1.43 1.96 -13.77
N ASP A 16 -2.72 2.28 -13.70
CA ASP A 16 -3.27 3.57 -14.12
C ASP A 16 -4.40 4.06 -13.21
N ILE A 17 -4.68 5.37 -13.26
CA ILE A 17 -5.79 6.00 -12.55
C ILE A 17 -6.54 6.96 -13.48
N THR A 18 -7.86 6.83 -13.52
CA THR A 18 -8.75 7.74 -14.26
C THR A 18 -9.82 8.31 -13.33
N VAL A 19 -10.46 9.40 -13.75
CA VAL A 19 -11.51 10.08 -12.97
C VAL A 19 -12.68 10.48 -13.85
N GLU A 20 -13.88 10.22 -13.35
CA GLU A 20 -15.12 10.80 -13.86
C GLU A 20 -15.68 11.73 -12.80
N SER A 21 -15.95 12.99 -13.15
CA SER A 21 -16.50 13.97 -12.20
C SER A 21 -17.50 14.89 -12.86
N GLU A 22 -18.54 15.23 -12.11
CA GLU A 22 -19.53 16.23 -12.50
C GLU A 22 -19.80 17.17 -11.32
N VAL A 23 -19.85 18.47 -11.61
CA VAL A 23 -20.07 19.52 -10.60
C VAL A 23 -21.41 19.28 -9.89
N GLY A 24 -21.38 19.24 -8.56
CA GLY A 24 -22.56 18.97 -7.74
C GLY A 24 -22.99 17.51 -7.67
N LYS A 25 -22.34 16.58 -8.40
CA LYS A 25 -22.60 15.13 -8.32
C LYS A 25 -21.42 14.31 -7.78
N GLY A 26 -20.25 14.93 -7.67
CA GLY A 26 -19.06 14.33 -7.07
C GLY A 26 -18.07 13.78 -8.10
N ALA A 27 -17.22 12.85 -7.67
CA ALA A 27 -16.18 12.24 -8.48
C ALA A 27 -16.03 10.75 -8.19
N LYS A 28 -15.75 9.96 -9.23
CA LYS A 28 -15.35 8.55 -9.14
C LYS A 28 -13.96 8.41 -9.70
N PHE A 29 -13.09 7.76 -8.94
CA PHE A 29 -11.73 7.42 -9.36
C PHE A 29 -11.67 5.92 -9.66
N TYR A 30 -11.13 5.56 -10.82
CA TYR A 30 -10.93 4.18 -11.22
C TYR A 30 -9.43 3.88 -11.19
N ILE A 31 -9.04 2.81 -10.52
CA ILE A 31 -7.65 2.40 -10.38
C ILE A 31 -7.51 1.03 -11.06
N TYR A 32 -6.61 0.95 -12.03
CA TYR A 32 -6.29 -0.26 -12.76
C TYR A 32 -4.89 -0.71 -12.37
N LEU A 33 -4.75 -1.97 -11.95
CA LEU A 33 -3.47 -2.57 -11.62
C LEU A 33 -3.29 -3.86 -12.42
N PRO A 34 -2.06 -4.22 -12.80
CA PRO A 34 -1.79 -5.54 -13.36
C PRO A 34 -2.30 -6.63 -12.43
N ALA A 35 -2.98 -7.64 -13.00
CA ALA A 35 -3.35 -8.83 -12.24
C ALA A 35 -2.09 -9.60 -11.83
N SER A 36 -2.11 -10.22 -10.65
CA SER A 36 -1.05 -11.14 -10.25
C SER A 36 -1.10 -12.42 -11.09
N GLU A 37 0.07 -12.95 -11.46
CA GLU A 37 0.20 -14.26 -12.11
C GLU A 37 0.10 -15.42 -11.10
N GLU A 38 0.17 -15.14 -9.80
CA GLU A 38 -0.09 -16.13 -8.77
C GLU A 38 -1.58 -16.51 -8.80
N GLN A 39 -1.86 -17.69 -9.35
CA GLN A 39 -3.17 -18.32 -9.23
C GLN A 39 -3.54 -18.44 -7.76
N ASP A 40 -4.80 -18.15 -7.46
CA ASP A 40 -5.45 -18.30 -6.15
C ASP A 40 -4.78 -19.42 -5.35
N VAL A 41 -3.98 -19.03 -4.36
CA VAL A 41 -3.58 -19.97 -3.32
C VAL A 41 -4.90 -20.44 -2.73
N PRO A 42 -5.25 -21.73 -2.80
CA PRO A 42 -6.43 -22.22 -2.12
C PRO A 42 -6.34 -21.74 -0.68
N SER A 43 -7.44 -21.18 -0.16
CA SER A 43 -7.58 -20.80 1.24
C SER A 43 -7.48 -22.04 2.13
N ASP A 44 -6.31 -22.66 2.18
CA ASP A 44 -6.00 -23.73 3.09
C ASP A 44 -5.89 -23.05 4.44
N ASN A 45 -6.95 -23.20 5.23
CA ASN A 45 -7.14 -22.61 6.54
C ASN A 45 -6.22 -23.26 7.59
N ASN A 46 -4.98 -23.55 7.22
CA ASN A 46 -3.89 -24.00 8.08
C ASN A 46 -2.87 -22.89 8.22
N TYR A 47 -3.30 -21.73 8.72
CA TYR A 47 -2.39 -20.76 9.34
C TYR A 47 -1.91 -21.28 10.70
N GLY A 48 -1.21 -22.42 10.72
CA GLY A 48 -0.09 -22.53 11.63
C GLY A 48 0.87 -21.44 11.19
N ARG A 49 0.85 -20.28 11.85
CA ARG A 49 1.62 -19.08 11.48
C ARG A 49 3.09 -19.44 11.31
N MET A 50 3.46 -19.84 10.12
CA MET A 50 4.84 -19.91 9.73
C MET A 50 5.26 -18.45 9.60
N ILE A 51 6.03 -17.96 10.57
CA ILE A 51 6.59 -16.62 10.49
C ILE A 51 7.52 -16.63 9.27
N VAL A 52 7.01 -16.16 8.13
CA VAL A 52 7.79 -16.03 6.92
C VAL A 52 8.81 -14.93 7.18
N LYS A 53 10.08 -15.32 7.32
CA LYS A 53 11.18 -14.37 7.43
C LYS A 53 11.45 -13.75 6.07
N GLY A 54 10.95 -12.53 5.88
CA GLY A 54 11.19 -11.72 4.67
C GLY A 54 12.18 -10.59 4.92
N ARG A 55 12.70 -10.02 3.83
CA ARG A 55 13.38 -8.71 3.85
C ARG A 55 12.50 -7.73 3.08
N GLY A 56 12.21 -6.59 3.68
CA GLY A 56 11.40 -5.54 3.07
C GLY A 56 11.74 -4.18 3.66
N SER A 57 11.24 -3.12 3.03
CA SER A 57 11.36 -1.75 3.51
C SER A 57 10.01 -1.28 4.04
N ILE A 58 10.01 -0.57 5.16
CA ILE A 58 8.80 0.07 5.72
C ILE A 58 8.88 1.56 5.42
N LEU A 59 7.88 2.09 4.71
CA LEU A 59 7.72 3.52 4.46
C LEU A 59 6.79 4.10 5.53
N ILE A 60 7.26 5.12 6.24
CA ILE A 60 6.47 5.86 7.24
C ILE A 60 6.23 7.25 6.66
N MET A 61 4.99 7.71 6.64
CA MET A 61 4.62 9.03 6.14
C MET A 61 3.56 9.63 7.05
N ASP A 62 3.98 10.59 7.86
CA ASP A 62 3.14 11.40 8.75
C ASP A 62 3.67 12.84 8.72
N ASP A 63 2.79 13.82 8.87
CA ASP A 63 3.14 15.24 8.89
C ASP A 63 3.80 15.67 10.20
N ASP A 64 3.63 14.91 11.28
CA ASP A 64 4.33 15.12 12.55
C ASP A 64 5.65 14.31 12.60
N ILE A 65 6.76 15.03 12.66
CA ILE A 65 8.10 14.44 12.76
C ILE A 65 8.29 13.62 14.05
N ALA A 66 7.61 13.98 15.14
CA ALA A 66 7.70 13.26 16.40
C ALA A 66 7.09 11.85 16.26
N VAL A 67 6.01 11.72 15.49
CA VAL A 67 5.37 10.43 15.17
C VAL A 67 6.31 9.57 14.33
N ASN A 68 6.95 10.14 13.30
CA ASN A 68 7.92 9.44 12.46
C ASN A 68 9.09 8.87 13.27
N ILE A 69 9.66 9.66 14.18
CA ILE A 69 10.77 9.23 15.06
C ILE A 69 10.33 8.12 16.03
N LEU A 70 9.12 8.23 16.59
CA LEU A 70 8.59 7.21 17.49
C LEU A 70 8.38 5.88 16.75
N LEU A 71 7.74 5.90 15.58
CA LEU A 71 7.46 4.72 14.78
C LEU A 71 8.75 4.03 14.30
N GLU A 72 9.76 4.80 13.87
CA GLU A 72 11.07 4.26 13.52
C GLU A 72 11.70 3.47 14.68
N LYS A 73 11.66 4.02 15.89
CA LYS A 73 12.20 3.38 17.10
C LYS A 73 11.45 2.10 17.45
N LEU A 74 10.12 2.10 17.33
CA LEU A 74 9.30 0.93 17.64
C LEU A 74 9.52 -0.19 16.62
N LEU A 75 9.50 0.13 15.32
CA LEU A 75 9.63 -0.86 14.26
C LEU A 75 11.02 -1.49 14.19
N LYS A 76 12.09 -0.75 14.54
CA LYS A 76 13.45 -1.31 14.69
C LYS A 76 13.54 -2.40 15.77
N LYS A 77 12.68 -2.36 16.80
CA LYS A 77 12.63 -3.38 17.87
C LYS A 77 11.89 -4.65 17.48
N ILE A 78 11.06 -4.62 16.43
CA ILE A 78 10.23 -5.75 15.98
C ILE A 78 10.98 -6.61 14.95
N ARG A 79 12.32 -6.60 14.97
CA ARG A 79 13.12 -7.33 14.00
C ARG A 79 12.90 -8.85 14.15
N ILE A 80 12.23 -9.44 13.16
CA ILE A 80 12.07 -10.89 12.91
C ILE A 80 13.37 -11.48 12.34
#